data_AF-A0A379TWK9-F1
#
_entry.id   AF-A0A379TWK9-F1
#
_cell.length_a   1.000
_cell.length_b   1.000
_cell.length_c   1.000
_cell.angle_alpha   90.00
_cell.angle_beta   90.00
_cell.angle_gamma   90.00
#
_symmetry.space_group_name_H-M   'P 1'
#
loop_
_entity.id
_entity.type
_entity.pdbx_description
1 polymer ?
#
loop_
_entity_poly.entity_id
_entity_poly.type
_entity_poly.pdbx_seq_one_letter_code
_entity_poly.pdbx_strand_id
1 'polypeptide(L)'
;MLLAACSSDSRYKRQVSGDESYLDAAPLAELHAPAGMILPITTGDYVIPVTKGSGAVGKALDIRPPAQPLALVSGARTQFSGDTATLLVENGRSSTLWPQVVSVIQAKNYPIEKT
;
A
#
# COMPACT_ATOMS: atom_id res chain seq x y z
N MET A 1 31.48 8.23 -24.06
CA MET A 1 30.12 8.04 -23.51
C MET A 1 30.10 8.65 -22.12
N LEU A 2 29.31 9.71 -21.88
CA LEU A 2 29.10 10.23 -20.53
C LEU A 2 28.02 9.38 -19.85
N LEU A 3 28.37 8.65 -18.80
CA LEU A 3 27.39 8.09 -17.87
C LEU A 3 26.92 9.22 -16.96
N ALA A 4 25.73 9.78 -17.23
CA ALA A 4 25.05 10.58 -16.24
C ALA A 4 24.50 9.64 -15.16
N ALA A 5 25.15 9.60 -14.00
CA ALA A 5 24.60 8.92 -12.83
C ALA A 5 23.42 9.75 -12.32
N CYS A 6 22.24 9.15 -12.17
CA CYS A 6 21.11 9.78 -11.48
C CYS A 6 21.52 9.98 -10.00
N SER A 7 21.99 11.18 -9.65
CA SER A 7 22.45 11.55 -8.29
C SER A 7 21.30 11.81 -7.30
N SER A 8 20.09 11.35 -7.59
CA SER A 8 18.93 11.49 -6.70
C SER A 8 18.84 10.28 -5.79
N ASP A 9 18.89 10.50 -4.47
CA ASP A 9 18.49 9.47 -3.50
C ASP A 9 17.07 9.00 -3.84
N SER A 10 16.85 7.70 -4.03
CA SER A 10 15.56 7.19 -4.49
C SER A 10 14.52 7.07 -3.36
N ARG A 11 14.92 7.30 -2.11
CA ARG A 11 14.07 7.17 -0.93
C ARG A 11 12.84 8.08 -0.95
N TYR A 12 12.95 9.29 -1.52
CA TYR A 12 11.81 10.22 -1.61
C TYR A 12 10.60 9.63 -2.38
N LYS A 13 10.82 8.64 -3.26
CA LYS A 13 9.74 8.00 -4.04
C LYS A 13 8.80 7.14 -3.18
N ARG A 14 9.21 6.84 -1.95
CA ARG A 14 8.46 5.98 -1.01
C ARG A 14 8.05 6.73 0.25
N GLN A 15 8.49 7.96 0.44
CA GLN A 15 8.33 8.71 1.69
C GLN A 15 7.35 9.87 1.51
N VAL A 16 6.61 10.17 2.58
CA VAL A 16 5.84 11.41 2.68
C VAL A 16 6.77 12.63 2.56
N SER A 17 6.24 13.71 1.99
CA SER A 17 6.93 14.99 1.95
C SER A 17 6.86 15.68 3.31
N GLY A 18 7.87 16.50 3.63
CA GLY A 18 7.92 17.26 4.88
C GLY A 18 8.67 16.53 6.00
N ASP A 19 8.36 16.93 7.24
CA ASP A 19 8.93 16.38 8.46
C ASP A 19 7.97 15.40 9.16
N GLU A 20 8.46 14.77 10.22
CA GLU A 20 7.71 13.81 11.03
C GLU A 20 7.31 14.41 12.39
N SER A 21 7.27 15.74 12.51
CA SER A 21 7.05 16.45 13.78
C SER A 21 5.71 16.12 14.45
N TYR A 22 4.72 15.69 13.68
CA TYR A 22 3.43 15.22 14.19
C TYR A 22 3.55 13.96 15.07
N LEU A 23 4.63 13.18 14.93
CA LEU A 23 4.89 12.01 15.77
C LEU A 23 5.38 12.40 17.18
N ASP A 24 5.98 13.58 17.32
CA ASP A 24 6.49 14.11 18.59
C ASP A 24 5.44 14.96 19.33
N ALA A 25 4.22 15.06 18.80
CA ALA A 25 3.14 15.82 19.40
C ALA A 25 2.76 15.26 20.79
N ALA A 26 2.54 16.16 21.75
CA ALA A 26 2.09 15.77 23.08
C ALA A 26 0.73 15.06 23.02
N PRO A 27 0.50 14.02 23.85
CA PRO A 27 -0.77 13.30 23.86
C PRO A 27 -1.91 14.22 24.31
N LEU A 28 -3.10 13.97 23.76
CA LEU A 28 -4.31 14.68 24.15
C LEU A 28 -4.67 14.36 25.60
N ALA A 29 -5.01 15.40 26.35
CA ALA A 29 -5.49 15.29 27.73
C ALA A 29 -6.89 15.89 27.83
N GLU A 30 -7.78 15.20 28.53
CA GLU A 30 -9.15 15.67 28.74
C GLU A 30 -9.17 16.81 29.76
N LEU A 31 -10.04 17.79 29.50
CA LEU A 31 -10.27 18.90 30.43
C LEU A 31 -11.23 18.44 31.54
N HIS A 32 -10.74 18.44 32.77
CA HIS A 32 -11.56 18.12 33.93
C HIS A 32 -12.18 19.40 34.51
N ALA A 33 -13.51 19.51 34.47
CA ALA A 33 -14.22 20.64 35.04
C ALA A 33 -14.39 20.51 36.57
N PRO A 34 -14.19 21.59 37.33
CA PRO A 34 -14.47 21.60 38.77
C PRO A 34 -15.97 21.50 39.06
N ALA A 35 -16.32 21.08 40.27
CA ALA A 35 -17.71 20.93 40.69
C ALA A 35 -18.49 22.25 40.55
N GLY A 36 -19.68 22.18 39.93
CA GLY A 36 -20.54 23.34 39.68
C GLY A 36 -20.28 24.07 38.35
N MET A 37 -19.31 23.64 37.55
CA MET A 37 -19.04 24.17 36.20
C MET A 37 -19.34 23.11 35.12
N ILE A 38 -20.01 23.51 34.04
CA ILE A 38 -20.35 22.62 32.91
C ILE A 38 -19.51 23.05 31.69
N LEU A 39 -18.83 22.10 31.06
CA LEU A 39 -18.10 22.37 29.82
C LEU A 39 -19.08 22.56 28.65
N PRO A 40 -18.73 23.40 27.66
CA PRO A 40 -19.50 23.52 26.43
C PRO A 40 -19.69 22.15 25.76
N ILE A 41 -20.84 21.96 25.12
CA ILE A 41 -21.18 20.72 24.43
C ILE A 41 -20.18 20.50 23.30
N THR A 42 -19.39 19.43 23.38
CA THR A 42 -18.43 19.08 22.34
C THR A 42 -19.16 18.47 21.15
N THR A 43 -19.05 19.09 19.98
CA THR A 43 -19.51 18.51 18.71
C THR A 43 -18.59 17.35 18.33
N GLY A 44 -19.16 16.26 17.82
CA GLY A 44 -18.43 15.01 17.56
C GLY A 44 -17.37 15.08 16.44
N ASP A 45 -17.35 16.16 15.65
CA ASP A 45 -16.54 16.27 14.42
C ASP A 45 -15.02 16.19 14.68
N TYR A 46 -14.55 16.49 15.89
CA TYR A 46 -13.15 16.47 16.29
C TYR A 46 -12.80 15.33 17.25
N VAL A 47 -13.72 14.39 17.48
CA VAL A 47 -13.47 13.22 18.32
C VAL A 47 -12.64 12.21 17.52
N ILE A 48 -11.36 12.07 17.88
CA ILE A 48 -10.46 11.12 17.24
C ILE A 48 -10.61 9.74 17.89
N PRO A 49 -11.02 8.70 17.16
CA PRO A 49 -11.12 7.36 17.72
C PRO A 49 -9.73 6.79 18.01
N VAL A 50 -9.51 6.31 19.23
CA VAL A 50 -8.27 5.64 19.59
C VAL A 50 -8.26 4.24 18.98
N THR A 51 -7.35 4.02 18.02
CA THR A 51 -7.09 2.71 17.43
C THR A 51 -5.68 2.24 17.76
N LYS A 52 -5.52 0.96 18.10
CA LYS A 52 -4.20 0.33 18.27
C LYS A 52 -3.73 -0.20 16.92
N GLY A 53 -3.43 0.71 16.00
CA GLY A 53 -2.80 0.35 14.73
C GLY A 53 -1.32 0.00 14.94
N SER A 54 -0.86 -1.08 14.32
CA SER A 54 0.55 -1.52 14.36
C SER A 54 1.31 -1.28 13.04
N GLY A 55 0.75 -0.45 12.15
CA GLY A 55 1.35 -0.12 10.85
C GLY A 55 2.58 0.78 10.97
N ALA A 56 3.35 0.86 9.88
CA ALA A 56 4.46 1.82 9.77
C ALA A 56 3.93 3.27 9.80
N VAL A 57 4.71 4.17 10.39
CA VAL A 57 4.38 5.61 10.51
C VAL A 57 5.49 6.47 9.90
N GLY A 58 5.16 7.70 9.51
CA GLY A 58 6.13 8.66 8.99
C GLY A 58 6.80 8.21 7.70
N LYS A 59 8.11 8.41 7.59
CA LYS A 59 8.96 8.05 6.45
C LYS A 59 9.25 6.55 6.35
N ALA A 60 8.88 5.77 7.38
CA ALA A 60 8.90 4.32 7.29
C ALA A 60 7.68 3.77 6.53
N LEU A 61 6.60 4.56 6.40
CA LEU A 61 5.42 4.20 5.60
C LEU A 61 5.71 4.38 4.11
N ASP A 62 5.57 3.30 3.35
CA ASP A 62 5.74 3.33 1.89
C ASP A 62 4.47 3.86 1.22
N ILE A 63 4.54 5.07 0.64
CA ILE A 63 3.42 5.75 0.00
C ILE A 63 3.29 5.49 -1.50
N ARG A 64 3.97 4.45 -2.04
CA ARG A 64 3.81 4.09 -3.45
C ARG A 64 2.34 3.80 -3.80
N PRO A 65 1.90 4.11 -5.03
CA PRO A 65 0.55 3.76 -5.46
C PRO A 65 0.33 2.25 -5.29
N PRO A 66 -0.84 1.82 -4.75
CA PRO A 66 -1.16 0.41 -4.61
C PRO A 66 -1.00 -0.34 -5.93
N ALA A 67 -0.35 -1.51 -5.89
CA ALA A 67 -0.12 -2.30 -7.09
C ALA A 67 -1.44 -2.89 -7.59
N GLN A 68 -1.85 -2.55 -8.80
CA GLN A 68 -3.01 -3.12 -9.47
C GLN A 68 -2.55 -3.99 -10.65
N PRO A 69 -2.89 -5.30 -10.67
CA PRO A 69 -2.60 -6.15 -11.82
C PRO A 69 -3.27 -5.61 -13.09
N LEU A 70 -2.59 -5.71 -14.23
CA LEU A 70 -3.08 -5.18 -15.50
C LEU A 70 -3.78 -6.27 -16.32
N ALA A 71 -5.04 -6.02 -16.70
CA ALA A 71 -5.81 -6.88 -17.59
C ALA A 71 -5.49 -6.57 -19.06
N LEU A 72 -4.34 -7.01 -19.55
CA LEU A 72 -3.88 -6.72 -20.92
C LEU A 72 -4.56 -7.58 -22.00
N VAL A 73 -5.33 -8.60 -21.59
CA VAL A 73 -6.05 -9.52 -22.50
C VAL A 73 -7.51 -9.11 -22.56
N SER A 74 -8.09 -9.09 -23.75
CA SER A 74 -9.52 -8.80 -23.95
C SER A 74 -10.39 -9.77 -23.15
N GLY A 75 -11.36 -9.24 -22.41
CA GLY A 75 -12.25 -10.03 -21.54
C GLY A 75 -11.61 -10.52 -20.24
N ALA A 76 -10.33 -10.19 -19.98
CA ALA A 76 -9.70 -10.58 -18.73
C ALA A 76 -10.13 -9.70 -17.55
N ARG A 77 -10.22 -10.30 -16.36
CA ARG A 77 -10.52 -9.62 -15.10
C ARG A 77 -9.39 -9.81 -14.12
N THR A 78 -9.02 -8.75 -13.42
CA THR A 78 -7.95 -8.78 -12.42
C THR A 78 -8.53 -8.61 -11.03
N GLN A 79 -8.05 -9.42 -10.09
CA GLN A 79 -8.32 -9.27 -8.67
C GLN A 79 -6.99 -9.33 -7.92
N PHE A 80 -6.82 -8.47 -6.92
CA PHE A 80 -5.66 -8.51 -6.03
C PHE A 80 -6.17 -8.59 -4.59
N SER A 81 -5.70 -9.60 -3.85
CA SER A 81 -6.11 -9.83 -2.46
C SER A 81 -4.90 -10.29 -1.64
N GLY A 82 -4.49 -9.47 -0.68
CA GLY A 82 -3.27 -9.70 0.10
C GLY A 82 -2.05 -9.77 -0.82
N ASP A 83 -1.43 -10.94 -0.90
CA ASP A 83 -0.26 -11.21 -1.74
C ASP A 83 -0.58 -11.99 -3.03
N THR A 84 -1.87 -12.25 -3.29
CA THR A 84 -2.30 -13.04 -4.45
C THR A 84 -2.91 -12.14 -5.52
N ALA A 85 -2.29 -12.14 -6.71
CA ALA A 85 -2.84 -11.56 -7.92
C ALA A 85 -3.52 -12.65 -8.77
N THR A 86 -4.81 -12.47 -9.06
CA THR A 86 -5.59 -13.37 -9.91
C THR A 86 -5.93 -12.68 -11.22
N LEU A 87 -5.60 -13.33 -12.34
CA LEU A 87 -6.00 -12.92 -13.69
C LEU A 87 -6.97 -13.98 -14.24
N LEU A 88 -8.24 -13.62 -14.36
CA LEU A 88 -9.26 -14.47 -14.97
C LEU A 88 -9.26 -14.17 -16.46
N VAL A 89 -9.03 -15.19 -17.28
CA VAL A 89 -9.05 -15.07 -18.74
C VAL A 89 -10.23 -15.87 -19.28
N GLU A 90 -11.08 -15.23 -20.06
CA GLU A 90 -12.19 -15.88 -20.72
C GLU A 90 -11.67 -16.66 -21.94
N ASN A 91 -11.42 -17.96 -21.75
CA ASN A 91 -10.95 -18.85 -22.81
C ASN A 91 -11.72 -20.18 -22.74
N GLY A 92 -12.29 -20.61 -23.87
CA GLY A 92 -13.06 -21.86 -23.96
C GLY A 92 -12.25 -23.14 -23.85
N ARG A 93 -10.90 -23.07 -23.75
CA ARG A 93 -10.01 -24.23 -23.60
C ARG A 93 -9.02 -24.00 -22.45
N SER A 94 -9.37 -24.47 -21.25
CA SER A 94 -8.54 -24.33 -20.04
C SER A 94 -7.18 -25.03 -20.12
N SER A 95 -7.06 -26.08 -20.93
CA SER A 95 -5.83 -26.91 -21.02
C SER A 95 -4.67 -26.25 -21.77
N THR A 96 -4.89 -25.18 -22.54
CA THR A 96 -3.83 -24.52 -23.33
C THR A 96 -3.15 -23.36 -22.61
N LEU A 97 -3.74 -22.86 -21.52
CA LEU A 97 -3.20 -21.72 -20.78
C LEU A 97 -1.93 -22.08 -20.00
N TRP A 98 -1.88 -23.26 -19.38
CA TRP A 98 -0.74 -23.66 -18.56
C TRP A 98 0.59 -23.74 -19.34
N PRO A 99 0.65 -24.38 -20.54
CA PRO A 99 1.86 -24.36 -21.36
C PRO A 99 2.30 -22.94 -21.76
N GLN A 100 1.36 -22.01 -21.98
CA GLN A 100 1.68 -20.61 -22.31
C GLN A 100 2.29 -19.87 -21.11
N VAL A 101 1.80 -20.11 -19.90
CA VAL A 101 2.40 -19.54 -18.68
C VAL A 101 3.82 -20.05 -18.50
N VAL A 102 4.04 -21.37 -18.66
CA VAL A 102 5.37 -21.98 -18.57
C VAL A 102 6.34 -21.39 -19.60
N SER A 103 5.90 -21.18 -20.84
CA SER A 103 6.77 -20.59 -21.88
C SER A 103 7.18 -19.15 -21.56
N VAL A 104 6.28 -18.34 -20.98
CA VAL A 104 6.59 -16.97 -20.54
C VAL A 104 7.58 -16.96 -19.38
N ILE A 105 7.39 -17.84 -18.39
CA ILE A 105 8.30 -17.98 -17.23
C ILE A 105 9.71 -18.37 -17.70
N GLN A 106 9.81 -19.34 -18.61
CA GLN A 106 11.09 -19.76 -19.20
C GLN A 106 11.73 -18.65 -20.03
N ALA A 107 10.96 -17.94 -20.85
CA ALA A 107 11.47 -16.81 -21.64
C ALA A 107 11.97 -15.63 -20.77
N LYS A 108 11.45 -15.50 -19.54
CA LYS A 108 11.91 -14.52 -18.54
C LYS A 108 13.03 -15.04 -17.64
N ASN A 109 13.47 -16.29 -17.83
CA ASN A 109 14.53 -16.95 -17.07
C ASN A 109 14.26 -16.99 -15.55
N TYR A 110 13.01 -17.19 -15.14
CA TYR A 110 12.68 -17.38 -13.74
C TYR A 110 12.96 -18.85 -13.32
N PRO A 111 13.69 -19.08 -12.22
CA PRO A 111 13.94 -20.43 -11.73
C PRO A 111 12.64 -21.07 -11.22
N ILE A 112 12.42 -22.33 -11.58
CA ILE A 112 11.27 -23.11 -11.12
C ILE A 112 11.76 -24.05 -10.01
N GLU A 113 11.45 -23.69 -8.77
CA GLU A 113 11.68 -24.54 -7.60
C GLU A 113 10.36 -25.26 -7.24
N LYS A 114 10.48 -26.51 -6.79
CA LYS A 114 9.34 -27.30 -6.33
C LYS A 114 9.57 -27.67 -4.87
N THR A 115 8.74 -27.11 -3.99
CA THR A 115 8.62 -27.52 -2.59
C THR A 115 7.91 -28.86 -2.45
#